data_AF-A0A3B9CR37-F1
#
_entry.id   AF-A0A3B9CR37-F1
#
_cell.length_a   1.000
_cell.length_b   1.000
_cell.length_c   1.000
_cell.angle_alpha   90.00
_cell.angle_beta   90.00
_cell.angle_gamma   90.00
#
_symmetry.space_group_name_H-M   'P 1'
#
loop_
_entity.id
_entity.type
_entity.pdbx_description
1 polymer ?
#
loop_
_entity_poly.entity_id
_entity_poly.type
_entity_poly.pdbx_seq_one_letter_code
_entity_poly.pdbx_strand_id
1 'polypeptide(L)'
;MTYGGNRMKSSLKLGTVAGIPLFLHWTFFLIPAWTVLSGLMGGSSLVGIGVNLLFTAGVFGTVVLHELGHALAARRYGIQTQDIILLPIGGVARLERIPRNPFQELVVALAGPAANVVPAAVLLA
;
A
#
# COMPACT_ATOMS: atom_id res chain seq x y z
N MET A 1 -6.85 -30.51 -7.82
CA MET A 1 -7.50 -29.19 -7.67
C MET A 1 -6.55 -28.24 -6.95
N THR A 2 -5.78 -27.45 -7.70
CA THR A 2 -5.23 -26.15 -7.25
C THR A 2 -5.08 -25.34 -8.53
N TYR A 3 -5.94 -24.34 -8.71
CA TYR A 3 -6.01 -23.50 -9.90
C TYR A 3 -4.73 -22.64 -9.95
N GLY A 4 -3.66 -23.18 -10.56
CA GLY A 4 -2.43 -22.47 -10.88
C GLY A 4 -2.60 -21.63 -12.14
N GLY A 5 -3.46 -20.62 -12.08
CA GLY A 5 -3.71 -19.68 -13.17
C GLY A 5 -2.91 -18.39 -12.97
N ASN A 6 -1.76 -18.28 -13.65
CA ASN A 6 -1.07 -17.03 -14.02
C ASN A 6 -1.09 -15.88 -12.98
N ARG A 7 -0.58 -16.12 -11.76
CA ARG A 7 -0.29 -15.04 -10.80
C ARG A 7 0.73 -14.10 -11.44
N MET A 8 0.41 -12.81 -11.53
CA MET A 8 1.24 -11.77 -12.15
C MET A 8 2.73 -12.08 -11.92
N LYS A 9 3.47 -12.45 -12.98
CA LYS A 9 4.81 -13.08 -12.90
C LYS A 9 5.91 -12.22 -12.24
N SER A 10 5.53 -11.09 -11.64
CA SER A 10 6.40 -10.00 -11.29
C SER A 10 6.03 -9.32 -9.96
N SER A 11 5.30 -10.01 -9.07
CA SER A 11 4.98 -9.51 -7.72
C SER A 11 5.55 -10.41 -6.63
N LEU A 12 6.23 -9.80 -5.65
CA LEU A 12 6.74 -10.44 -4.44
C LEU A 12 5.69 -10.40 -3.34
N LYS A 13 5.39 -11.53 -2.69
CA LYS A 13 4.52 -11.54 -1.51
C LYS A 13 5.31 -11.01 -0.31
N LEU A 14 4.88 -9.90 0.27
CA LEU A 14 5.49 -9.30 1.47
C LEU A 14 5.00 -9.96 2.75
N GLY A 15 3.71 -10.32 2.80
CA GLY A 15 3.11 -10.85 4.01
C GLY A 15 1.59 -10.91 3.95
N THR A 16 0.95 -10.88 5.11
CA THR A 16 -0.51 -10.86 5.23
C THR A 16 -0.87 -9.95 6.40
N VAL A 17 -1.69 -8.93 6.13
CA VAL A 17 -2.09 -7.91 7.11
C VAL A 17 -3.61 -7.94 7.23
N ALA A 18 -4.14 -8.09 8.45
CA ALA A 18 -5.58 -8.22 8.71
C ALA A 18 -6.29 -9.35 7.92
N GLY A 19 -5.54 -10.39 7.51
CA GLY A 19 -6.03 -11.49 6.67
C GLY A 19 -5.96 -11.23 5.16
N ILE A 20 -5.47 -10.06 4.74
CA ILE A 20 -5.34 -9.67 3.33
C ILE A 20 -3.88 -9.84 2.91
N PRO A 21 -3.58 -10.65 1.87
CA PRO A 21 -2.22 -10.82 1.40
C PRO A 21 -1.70 -9.53 0.75
N LEU A 22 -0.50 -9.11 1.17
CA LEU A 22 0.18 -7.93 0.66
C LEU A 22 1.27 -8.37 -0.33
N PHE A 23 1.26 -7.76 -1.50
CA PHE A 23 2.23 -7.98 -2.57
C PHE A 23 2.91 -6.67 -2.96
N LEU A 24 4.13 -6.80 -3.46
CA LEU A 24 4.95 -5.72 -3.97
C LEU A 24 5.32 -6.04 -5.40
N HIS A 25 4.87 -5.22 -6.34
CA HIS A 25 5.22 -5.40 -7.74
C HIS A 25 6.69 -5.03 -7.95
N TRP A 26 7.41 -5.73 -8.82
CA TRP A 26 8.83 -5.47 -9.09
C TRP A 26 9.14 -4.02 -9.48
N THR A 27 8.21 -3.35 -10.15
CA THR A 27 8.38 -1.94 -10.54
C THR A 27 8.52 -1.04 -9.33
N PHE A 28 8.03 -1.44 -8.16
CA PHE A 28 8.18 -0.69 -6.91
C PHE A 28 9.64 -0.36 -6.62
N PHE A 29 10.58 -1.27 -6.93
CA PHE A 29 12.01 -1.08 -6.68
C PHE A 29 12.62 0.08 -7.48
N LEU A 30 11.94 0.61 -8.51
CA LEU A 30 12.36 1.81 -9.22
C LEU A 30 12.44 3.03 -8.28
N ILE A 31 11.53 3.14 -7.31
CA ILE A 31 11.50 4.26 -6.37
C ILE A 31 12.72 4.26 -5.42
N PRO A 32 12.99 3.20 -4.63
CA PRO A 32 14.17 3.17 -3.76
C PRO A 32 15.48 3.20 -4.58
N ALA A 33 15.52 2.60 -5.77
CA ALA A 33 16.70 2.69 -6.65
C ALA A 33 16.95 4.15 -7.10
N TRP A 34 15.90 4.86 -7.49
CA TRP A 34 15.99 6.29 -7.83
C TRP A 34 16.40 7.15 -6.63
N THR A 35 15.86 6.87 -5.45
CA THR A 35 16.23 7.57 -4.20
C THR A 35 17.72 7.39 -3.87
N VAL A 36 18.26 6.18 -4.05
CA VAL A 36 19.69 5.92 -3.88
C VAL A 36 20.52 6.64 -4.95
N LEU A 37 20.15 6.50 -6.23
CA LEU A 37 20.88 7.09 -7.35
C LEU A 37 20.95 8.63 -7.24
N SER A 38 19.81 9.26 -6.96
CA SER A 38 19.73 10.72 -6.77
C SER A 38 20.55 11.20 -5.57
N GLY A 39 20.53 10.44 -4.46
CA GLY A 39 21.36 10.73 -3.29
C GLY A 39 22.86 10.65 -3.60
N LEU A 40 23.30 9.60 -4.32
CA LEU A 40 24.69 9.43 -4.73
C LEU A 40 25.15 10.53 -5.70
N MET A 41 24.34 10.84 -6.72
CA MET A 41 24.65 11.89 -7.70
C MET A 41 24.65 13.29 -7.06
N GLY A 42 23.81 13.52 -6.05
CA GLY A 42 23.75 14.76 -5.29
C GLY A 42 24.79 14.89 -4.18
N GLY A 43 25.71 13.91 -4.02
CA GLY A 43 26.74 13.95 -2.98
C GLY A 43 26.21 13.78 -1.55
N SER A 44 25.02 13.18 -1.38
CA SER A 44 24.47 12.89 -0.06
C SER A 44 25.33 11.87 0.69
N SER A 45 25.45 12.03 2.00
CA SER A 45 26.10 11.03 2.85
C SER A 45 25.29 9.72 2.87
N LEU A 46 25.95 8.61 3.23
CA LEU A 46 25.27 7.32 3.39
C LEU A 46 24.10 7.39 4.39
N VAL A 47 24.26 8.19 5.45
CA VAL A 47 23.20 8.45 6.43
C VAL A 47 22.04 9.19 5.78
N GLY A 48 22.30 10.21 4.95
CA GLY A 48 21.26 10.95 4.23
C GLY A 48 20.46 10.06 3.28
N ILE A 49 21.13 9.17 2.54
CA ILE A 49 20.46 8.18 1.68
C ILE A 49 19.59 7.24 2.53
N GLY A 50 20.11 6.77 3.68
CA GLY A 50 19.36 5.94 4.61
C GLY A 50 18.10 6.63 5.14
N VAL A 51 18.18 7.91 5.50
CA VAL A 51 17.02 8.71 5.93
C VAL A 51 16.00 8.86 4.80
N ASN A 52 16.42 9.12 3.57
CA ASN A 52 15.51 9.21 2.42
C ASN A 52 14.80 7.88 2.12
N LEU A 53 15.51 6.76 2.25
CA LEU A 53 14.92 5.42 2.12
C LEU A 53 13.91 5.13 3.23
N LEU A 54 14.24 5.50 4.48
CA LEU A 54 13.33 5.36 5.61
C LEU A 54 12.08 6.21 5.42
N PHE A 55 12.24 7.46 4.97
CA PHE A 55 11.13 8.34 4.65
C PHE A 55 10.25 7.76 3.53
N THR A 56 10.87 7.28 2.44
CA THR A 56 10.17 6.60 1.34
C THR A 56 9.37 5.39 1.86
N ALA A 57 9.97 4.56 2.70
CA ALA A 57 9.30 3.41 3.31
C ALA A 57 8.13 3.84 4.21
N GLY A 58 8.29 4.94 4.96
CA GLY A 58 7.22 5.53 5.77
C GLY A 58 6.03 6.00 4.93
N VAL A 59 6.28 6.70 3.82
CA VAL A 59 5.25 7.13 2.87
C VAL A 59 4.48 5.94 2.30
N PHE A 60 5.16 4.87 1.88
CA PHE A 60 4.45 3.68 1.42
C PHE A 60 3.76 2.91 2.55
N GLY A 61 4.27 3.01 3.78
CA GLY A 61 3.59 2.53 4.97
C GLY A 61 2.23 3.21 5.16
N THR A 62 2.13 4.53 4.95
CA THR A 62 0.83 5.23 5.01
C THR A 62 -0.08 4.83 3.87
N VAL A 63 0.45 4.62 2.66
CA VAL A 63 -0.32 4.06 1.53
C VAL A 63 -0.90 2.69 1.86
N VAL A 64 -0.13 1.79 2.49
CA VAL A 64 -0.65 0.50 2.94
C VAL A 64 -1.79 0.68 3.95
N LEU A 65 -1.64 1.60 4.91
CA LEU A 65 -2.70 1.89 5.88
C LEU A 65 -3.96 2.47 5.21
N HIS A 66 -3.79 3.32 4.19
CA HIS A 66 -4.86 3.87 3.37
C HIS A 66 -5.67 2.76 2.67
N GLU A 67 -4.99 1.87 1.95
CA GLU A 67 -5.63 0.74 1.26
C GLU A 67 -6.29 -0.24 2.25
N LEU A 68 -5.67 -0.45 3.41
CA LEU A 68 -6.27 -1.24 4.49
C LEU A 68 -7.54 -0.58 5.03
N GLY A 69 -7.59 0.75 5.12
CA GLY A 69 -8.79 1.50 5.51
C GLY A 69 -9.98 1.17 4.61
N HIS A 70 -9.79 1.23 3.29
CA HIS A 70 -10.78 0.82 2.31
C HIS A 70 -11.20 -0.64 2.49
N ALA A 71 -10.22 -1.54 2.58
CA ALA A 71 -10.45 -2.98 2.68
C ALA A 71 -11.22 -3.37 3.96
N LEU A 72 -10.85 -2.78 5.10
CA LEU A 72 -11.49 -3.04 6.39
C LEU A 72 -12.91 -2.46 6.45
N ALA A 73 -13.15 -1.29 5.85
CA ALA A 73 -14.50 -0.73 5.74
C ALA A 73 -15.38 -1.60 4.83
N ALA A 74 -14.88 -2.02 3.67
CA ALA A 74 -15.61 -2.90 2.76
C ALA A 74 -15.93 -4.26 3.41
N ARG A 75 -15.03 -4.77 4.24
CA ARG A 75 -15.24 -6.01 5.02
C ARG A 75 -16.45 -5.93 5.94
N ARG A 76 -16.78 -4.77 6.49
CA ARG A 76 -17.99 -4.58 7.32
C ARG A 76 -19.29 -4.73 6.53
N TYR A 77 -19.23 -4.54 5.21
CA TYR A 77 -20.36 -4.73 4.29
C TYR A 77 -20.34 -6.12 3.62
N GLY A 78 -19.54 -7.06 4.13
CA GLY A 78 -19.45 -8.42 3.59
C GLY A 78 -18.77 -8.50 2.22
N ILE A 79 -17.92 -7.52 1.91
CA ILE A 79 -17.10 -7.49 0.69
C ILE A 79 -15.68 -7.88 1.07
N GLN A 80 -15.17 -8.97 0.50
CA GLN A 80 -13.82 -9.43 0.76
C GLN A 80 -12.81 -8.70 -0.12
N THR A 81 -11.58 -8.57 0.38
CA THR A 81 -10.44 -8.05 -0.38
C THR A 81 -9.53 -9.21 -0.73
N GLN A 82 -9.24 -9.39 -2.02
CA GLN A 82 -8.43 -10.51 -2.52
C GLN A 82 -6.95 -10.32 -2.16
N ASP A 83 -6.41 -9.13 -2.45
CA ASP A 83 -5.03 -8.77 -2.19
C ASP A 83 -4.84 -7.24 -2.23
N ILE A 84 -3.71 -6.78 -1.69
CA ILE A 84 -3.20 -5.41 -1.85
C ILE A 84 -1.88 -5.50 -2.60
N ILE A 85 -1.73 -4.72 -3.67
CA ILE A 85 -0.50 -4.69 -4.48
C ILE A 85 0.10 -3.29 -4.42
N LEU A 86 1.36 -3.19 -4.01
CA LEU A 86 2.13 -1.95 -4.04
C LEU A 86 2.81 -1.76 -5.40
N LEU A 87 2.64 -0.55 -5.93
CA LEU A 87 3.16 -0.04 -7.19
C LEU A 87 3.95 1.25 -6.92
N PRO A 88 4.78 1.72 -7.87
CA PRO A 88 5.45 3.02 -7.76
C PRO A 88 4.52 4.20 -7.55
N ILE A 89 3.30 4.11 -8.09
CA ILE A 89 2.29 5.17 -8.02
C ILE A 89 1.45 5.14 -6.73
N GLY A 90 1.55 4.08 -5.92
CA GLY A 90 0.70 3.89 -4.74
C GLY A 90 0.39 2.42 -4.44
N GLY A 91 -0.78 2.17 -3.85
CA GLY A 91 -1.28 0.83 -3.58
C GLY A 91 -2.62 0.59 -4.29
N VAL A 92 -2.96 -0.66 -4.54
CA VAL A 92 -4.26 -1.04 -5.08
C VAL A 92 -4.81 -2.20 -4.26
N ALA A 93 -5.89 -1.96 -3.51
CA ALA A 93 -6.69 -3.01 -2.89
C ALA A 93 -7.70 -3.61 -3.89
N ARG A 94 -7.55 -4.90 -4.22
CA ARG A 94 -8.48 -5.60 -5.10
C ARG A 94 -9.67 -6.15 -4.33
N LEU A 95 -10.72 -5.35 -4.26
CA LEU A 95 -12.01 -5.75 -3.70
C LEU A 95 -12.69 -6.77 -4.62
N GLU A 96 -13.42 -7.73 -4.03
CA GLU A 96 -14.21 -8.72 -4.77
C GLU A 96 -15.32 -8.07 -5.61
N ARG A 97 -15.90 -6.99 -5.09
CA ARG A 97 -16.90 -6.16 -5.76
C ARG A 97 -16.95 -4.77 -5.13
N ILE A 98 -17.43 -3.79 -5.87
CA ILE A 98 -17.74 -2.45 -5.34
C ILE A 98 -19.11 -2.50 -4.64
N PRO A 99 -19.32 -1.80 -3.50
CA PRO A 99 -20.64 -1.71 -2.88
C PRO A 99 -21.69 -1.16 -3.85
N ARG A 100 -22.90 -1.73 -3.85
CA ARG A 100 -24.01 -1.24 -4.71
C ARG A 100 -24.77 -0.07 -4.12
N ASN A 101 -24.67 0.11 -2.80
CA ASN A 101 -25.34 1.20 -2.10
C ASN A 101 -24.39 2.41 -2.07
N PRO A 102 -24.83 3.59 -2.54
CA PRO A 102 -23.98 4.79 -2.62
C PRO A 102 -23.46 5.25 -1.25
N PHE A 103 -24.21 5.05 -0.17
CA PHE A 103 -23.74 5.36 1.18
C PHE A 103 -22.62 4.42 1.63
N GLN A 104 -22.69 3.14 1.26
CA GLN A 104 -21.63 2.18 1.57
C GLN A 104 -20.37 2.50 0.76
N GLU A 105 -20.53 2.84 -0.51
CA GLU A 105 -19.43 3.29 -1.37
C GLU A 105 -18.76 4.54 -0.79
N LEU A 106 -19.55 5.53 -0.35
CA LEU A 106 -19.03 6.73 0.31
C LEU A 106 -18.25 6.41 1.59
N VAL A 107 -18.78 5.54 2.45
CA VAL A 107 -18.07 5.15 3.69
C VAL A 107 -16.76 4.45 3.35
N VAL A 108 -16.76 3.52 2.39
CA VAL A 108 -15.53 2.84 1.96
C VAL A 108 -14.55 3.84 1.38
N ALA A 109 -14.99 4.75 0.51
CA ALA A 109 -14.15 5.76 -0.13
C ALA A 109 -13.53 6.74 0.89
N LEU A 110 -14.22 7.06 1.98
CA LEU A 110 -13.69 7.93 3.04
C LEU A 110 -12.81 7.18 4.04
N ALA A 111 -12.96 5.85 4.18
CA ALA A 111 -12.21 5.07 5.16
C ALA A 111 -10.70 5.06 4.91
N GLY A 112 -10.26 5.01 3.65
CA GLY A 112 -8.84 5.09 3.30
C GLY A 112 -8.21 6.42 3.71
N PRO A 113 -8.74 7.58 3.26
CA PRO A 113 -8.28 8.90 3.71
C PRO A 113 -8.31 9.06 5.23
N ALA A 114 -9.37 8.60 5.91
CA ALA A 114 -9.47 8.66 7.36
C ALA A 114 -8.38 7.83 8.07
N ALA A 115 -7.95 6.71 7.49
CA ALA A 115 -6.87 5.89 8.05
C ALA A 115 -5.52 6.64 8.10
N ASN A 116 -5.29 7.61 7.21
CA ASN A 116 -4.07 8.43 7.21
C ASN A 116 -4.01 9.42 8.38
N VAL A 117 -5.11 9.69 9.07
CA VAL A 117 -5.11 10.52 10.28
C VAL A 117 -4.32 9.86 11.41
N VAL A 118 -4.29 8.53 11.47
CA VAL A 118 -3.54 7.79 12.49
C VAL A 118 -2.03 8.06 12.44
N PRO A 119 -1.32 7.83 11.32
CA PRO A 119 0.10 8.16 11.24
C PRO A 119 0.35 9.66 11.38
N ALA A 120 -0.54 10.53 10.88
CA ALA A 120 -0.41 11.97 11.06
C ALA A 120 -0.45 12.38 12.55
N ALA A 121 -1.39 11.83 13.32
CA ALA A 121 -1.49 12.09 14.77
C ALA A 121 -0.27 11.57 15.53
N VAL A 122 0.24 10.38 15.18
CA VAL A 122 1.44 9.80 15.81
C VAL A 122 2.69 10.64 15.54
N LEU A 123 2.82 11.19 14.32
CA LEU A 123 3.98 12.02 13.95
C LEU A 123 3.93 13.44 14.54
N LEU A 124 2.74 13.92 14.90
CA LEU A 124 2.53 15.28 15.45
C LEU A 124 2.43 15.32 16.98
N ALA A 125 2.39 14.16 17.64
CA ALA A 125 2.38 14.03 19.10
C ALA A 125 3.80 14.07 19.66
#